data_AF-K1TAA4-F1
#
_entry.id   AF-K1TAA4-F1
#
_cell.length_a   1.000
_cell.length_b   1.000
_cell.length_c   1.000
_cell.angle_alpha   90.00
_cell.angle_beta   90.00
_cell.angle_gamma   90.00
#
_symmetry.space_group_name_H-M   'P 1'
#
loop_
_entity.id
_entity.type
_entity.pdbx_description
1 polymer ?
#
loop_
_entity_poly.entity_id
_entity_poly.type
_entity_poly.pdbx_seq_one_letter_code
_entity_poly.pdbx_strand_id
1 'polypeptide(L)'
;EALFENYQFAASNPISRSMQKMLDLLDDETKTEEEHQKLQKFYEYVRTTVGDIHEAEGRQRIIVELYDKFFKVASPRTVEKLGIVYTPVEVVDFIIRSVGYILRREFGRSLSDENVHILDPFTGTGTFITRLLQSGLISREALERKYGREIHANEIVLMAYYIASVNIENVFHDLMGPDKEYQPFEGICLTDTFQLGEDLEHDNESRAALEEVFPQNSQRVKKQRNKPITVIVGNPPYSIGQKSANDNAQNESYPTLESRIQHTYVALSEAALNKSTYDSYIKAFRWASDRLNEKEGGVIGFITNSKWIEASGLDGMRKCLEKEFSSIYIFNLRGAVR
;
A
#
# COMPACT_ATOMS: atom_id res chain seq x y z
N GLU A 1 14.86 9.59 -12.34
CA GLU A 1 15.52 10.84 -12.75
C GLU A 1 14.85 11.49 -13.95
N ALA A 2 14.75 10.82 -15.11
CA ALA A 2 14.08 11.34 -16.32
C ALA A 2 12.63 11.87 -16.11
N LEU A 3 11.86 11.25 -15.21
CA LEU A 3 10.49 11.67 -14.89
C LEU A 3 10.44 12.89 -13.95
N PHE A 4 11.55 13.22 -13.27
CA PHE A 4 11.57 14.09 -12.09
C PHE A 4 12.86 14.92 -12.02
N GLU A 5 13.26 15.56 -13.13
CA GLU A 5 14.57 16.22 -13.31
C GLU A 5 14.94 17.25 -12.24
N ASN A 6 13.98 17.79 -11.47
CA ASN A 6 14.21 18.78 -10.41
C ASN A 6 14.25 18.20 -8.99
N TYR A 7 14.05 16.89 -8.80
CA TYR A 7 13.92 16.30 -7.47
C TYR A 7 15.09 15.39 -7.14
N GLN A 8 15.67 15.58 -5.95
CA GLN A 8 16.69 14.69 -5.36
C GLN A 8 16.10 13.34 -4.91
N PHE A 9 15.11 12.81 -5.63
CA PHE A 9 14.38 11.60 -5.26
C PHE A 9 15.32 10.40 -5.13
N ALA A 10 16.10 10.08 -6.17
CA ALA A 10 16.99 8.93 -6.17
C ALA A 10 18.07 9.04 -5.09
N ALA A 11 18.56 10.25 -4.83
CA ALA A 11 19.57 10.53 -3.80
C ALA A 11 19.00 10.47 -2.37
N SER A 12 17.70 10.73 -2.17
CA SER A 12 17.06 10.80 -0.86
C SER A 12 16.29 9.53 -0.48
N ASN A 13 15.82 8.75 -1.46
CA ASN A 13 15.03 7.54 -1.23
C ASN A 13 15.90 6.40 -0.68
N PRO A 14 15.54 5.82 0.49
CA PRO A 14 16.31 4.74 1.12
C PRO A 14 16.57 3.52 0.24
N ILE A 15 15.57 3.08 -0.53
CA ILE A 15 15.68 1.89 -1.37
C ILE A 15 16.54 2.20 -2.59
N SER A 16 16.36 3.35 -3.23
CA SER A 16 17.20 3.78 -4.36
C SER A 16 18.68 3.82 -3.98
N ARG A 17 19.00 4.35 -2.80
CA ARG A 17 20.39 4.39 -2.29
C ARG A 17 20.99 3.00 -2.08
N SER A 18 20.21 2.06 -1.52
CA SER A 18 20.68 0.69 -1.32
C SER A 18 20.85 -0.06 -2.64
N MET A 19 19.92 0.12 -3.59
CA MET A 19 20.02 -0.49 -4.93
C MET A 19 21.22 0.05 -5.72
N GLN A 20 21.49 1.35 -5.65
CA GLN A 20 22.65 1.93 -6.32
C GLN A 20 23.96 1.32 -5.78
N LYS A 21 24.10 1.19 -4.45
CA LYS A 21 25.27 0.53 -3.86
C LYS A 21 25.43 -0.92 -4.33
N MET A 22 24.33 -1.67 -4.48
CA MET A 22 24.38 -3.02 -5.01
C MET A 22 24.81 -3.06 -6.48
N LEU A 23 24.32 -2.12 -7.30
CA LEU A 23 24.73 -2.00 -8.70
C LEU A 23 26.22 -1.62 -8.81
N ASP A 24 26.69 -0.67 -8.00
CA ASP A 24 28.09 -0.25 -7.98
C ASP A 24 29.05 -1.41 -7.58
N LEU A 25 28.56 -2.39 -6.80
CA LEU A 25 29.31 -3.60 -6.43
C LEU A 25 29.24 -4.69 -7.50
N LEU A 26 28.21 -4.69 -8.34
CA LEU A 26 27.97 -5.66 -9.40
C LEU A 26 28.51 -5.21 -10.76
N ASP A 27 29.13 -4.03 -10.83
CA ASP A 27 29.74 -3.44 -12.02
C ASP A 27 31.04 -4.21 -12.39
N ASP A 28 30.87 -5.49 -12.71
CA ASP A 28 31.75 -6.24 -13.61
C ASP A 28 31.52 -5.68 -15.01
N GLU A 29 32.60 -5.30 -15.70
CA GLU A 29 32.69 -4.56 -16.97
C GLU A 29 32.03 -5.24 -18.21
N THR A 30 31.02 -6.10 -18.06
CA THR A 30 30.54 -6.99 -19.12
C THR A 30 29.02 -7.16 -19.19
N LYS A 31 28.25 -6.05 -19.23
CA LYS A 31 26.85 -6.08 -19.71
C LYS A 31 26.54 -5.01 -20.77
N THR A 32 26.84 -5.41 -22.00
CA THR A 32 26.20 -5.09 -23.30
C THR A 32 25.74 -3.65 -23.56
N GLU A 33 26.61 -2.90 -24.26
CA GLU A 33 26.38 -1.63 -24.95
C GLU A 33 25.00 -1.53 -25.65
N GLU A 34 24.49 -2.63 -26.22
CA GLU A 34 23.19 -2.67 -26.92
C GLU A 34 21.97 -2.52 -25.99
N GLU A 35 22.02 -3.08 -24.78
CA GLU A 35 20.96 -2.92 -23.79
C GLU A 35 20.95 -1.47 -23.28
N HIS A 36 22.14 -0.90 -23.07
CA HIS A 36 22.31 0.50 -22.67
C HIS A 36 21.74 1.47 -23.74
N GLN A 37 21.98 1.21 -25.02
CA GLN A 37 21.45 2.02 -26.13
C GLN A 37 19.92 1.93 -26.28
N LYS A 38 19.32 0.74 -26.11
CA LYS A 38 17.86 0.58 -26.14
C LYS A 38 17.18 1.29 -24.97
N LEU A 39 17.77 1.19 -23.78
CA LEU A 39 17.29 1.89 -22.58
C LEU A 39 17.45 3.40 -22.70
N GLN A 40 18.53 3.90 -23.30
CA GLN A 40 18.71 5.34 -23.53
C GLN A 40 17.61 5.94 -24.41
N LYS A 41 17.27 5.30 -25.53
CA LYS A 41 16.17 5.76 -26.40
C LYS A 41 14.84 5.80 -25.65
N PHE A 42 14.61 4.84 -24.76
CA PHE A 42 13.42 4.84 -23.90
C PHE A 42 13.46 5.98 -22.88
N TYR A 43 14.59 6.24 -22.23
CA TYR A 43 14.74 7.37 -21.30
C TYR A 43 14.58 8.73 -21.98
N GLU A 44 15.11 8.92 -23.19
CA GLU A 44 14.89 10.12 -23.99
C GLU A 44 13.43 10.29 -24.38
N TYR A 45 12.75 9.21 -24.78
CA TYR A 45 11.31 9.24 -25.04
C TYR A 45 10.54 9.68 -23.78
N VAL A 46 10.84 9.10 -22.61
CA VAL A 46 10.20 9.48 -21.35
C VAL A 46 10.50 10.94 -20.99
N ARG A 47 11.75 11.41 -21.09
CA ARG A 47 12.13 12.81 -20.84
C ARG A 47 11.38 13.77 -21.77
N THR A 48 11.31 13.45 -23.06
CA THR A 48 10.62 14.30 -24.05
C THR A 48 9.12 14.37 -23.74
N THR A 49 8.51 13.22 -23.48
CA THR A 49 7.06 13.14 -23.20
C THR A 49 6.69 13.84 -21.87
N VAL A 50 7.58 13.82 -20.87
CA VAL A 50 7.34 14.41 -19.55
C VAL A 50 7.77 15.88 -19.50
N GLY A 51 8.78 16.27 -20.28
CA GLY A 51 9.32 17.63 -20.34
C GLY A 51 8.28 18.66 -20.79
N ASP A 52 7.34 18.24 -21.66
CA ASP A 52 6.24 19.06 -22.15
C ASP A 52 5.05 19.15 -21.17
N ILE A 53 5.10 18.43 -20.04
CA ILE A 53 4.02 18.43 -19.04
C ILE A 53 4.42 19.21 -17.80
N HIS A 54 3.80 20.38 -17.65
CA HIS A 54 3.98 21.28 -16.50
C HIS A 54 2.93 21.07 -15.39
N GLU A 55 1.83 20.36 -15.65
CA GLU A 55 0.77 20.10 -14.68
C GLU A 55 0.95 18.75 -13.96
N ALA A 56 0.79 18.75 -12.62
CA ALA A 56 0.92 17.56 -11.79
C ALA A 56 -0.04 16.41 -12.21
N GLU A 57 -1.27 16.75 -12.60
CA GLU A 57 -2.28 15.79 -13.06
C GLU A 57 -1.92 15.16 -14.42
N GLY A 58 -1.25 15.91 -15.30
CA GLY A 58 -0.72 15.38 -16.56
C GLY A 58 0.43 14.39 -16.31
N ARG A 59 1.33 14.71 -15.38
CA ARG A 59 2.45 13.81 -15.02
C ARG A 59 1.93 12.53 -14.38
N GLN A 60 0.92 12.64 -13.51
CA GLN A 60 0.27 11.47 -12.90
C GLN A 60 -0.36 10.56 -13.95
N ARG A 61 -1.06 11.12 -14.95
CA ARG A 61 -1.61 10.34 -16.07
C ARG A 61 -0.53 9.59 -16.84
N ILE A 62 0.59 10.25 -17.15
CA ILE A 62 1.73 9.57 -17.80
C ILE A 62 2.30 8.46 -16.94
N ILE A 63 2.49 8.68 -15.64
CA ILE A 63 3.02 7.65 -14.73
C ILE A 63 2.08 6.45 -14.69
N VAL A 64 0.76 6.68 -14.62
CA VAL A 64 -0.24 5.61 -14.67
C VAL A 64 -0.21 4.90 -16.03
N GLU A 65 -0.11 5.60 -17.14
CA GLU A 65 -0.02 4.98 -18.47
C GLU A 65 1.26 4.18 -18.68
N LEU A 66 2.40 4.73 -18.26
CA LEU A 66 3.69 4.04 -18.28
C LEU A 66 3.61 2.81 -17.39
N TYR A 67 3.05 2.93 -16.19
CA TYR A 67 2.80 1.80 -15.31
C TYR A 67 1.95 0.73 -15.99
N ASP A 68 0.78 1.08 -16.53
CA ASP A 68 -0.15 0.14 -17.13
C ASP A 68 0.42 -0.56 -18.36
N LYS A 69 1.08 0.19 -19.25
CA LYS A 69 1.68 -0.34 -20.48
C LYS A 69 2.94 -1.16 -20.18
N PHE A 70 3.79 -0.69 -19.27
CA PHE A 70 5.03 -1.36 -18.93
C PHE A 70 4.79 -2.62 -18.10
N PHE A 71 3.95 -2.60 -17.06
CA PHE A 71 3.73 -3.77 -16.20
C PHE A 71 2.99 -4.91 -16.89
N LYS A 72 1.94 -4.59 -17.67
CA LYS A 72 1.18 -5.62 -18.41
C LYS A 72 2.06 -6.37 -19.40
N VAL A 73 3.07 -5.70 -19.96
CA VAL A 73 3.98 -6.27 -20.95
C VAL A 73 5.22 -6.91 -20.31
N ALA A 74 5.86 -6.23 -19.36
CA ALA A 74 7.15 -6.64 -18.81
C ALA A 74 7.04 -7.72 -17.72
N SER A 75 5.94 -7.80 -16.97
CA SER A 75 5.81 -8.75 -15.85
C SER A 75 4.36 -9.19 -15.59
N PRO A 76 3.66 -9.80 -16.58
CA PRO A 76 2.25 -10.18 -16.46
C PRO A 76 2.00 -11.15 -15.30
N ARG A 77 2.93 -12.08 -15.02
CA ARG A 77 2.82 -13.03 -13.89
C ARG A 77 2.84 -12.33 -12.53
N THR A 78 3.64 -11.27 -12.38
CA THR A 78 3.71 -10.47 -11.15
C THR A 78 2.42 -9.69 -10.94
N VAL A 79 1.84 -9.12 -12.02
CA VAL A 79 0.53 -8.45 -11.95
C VAL A 79 -0.56 -9.41 -11.50
N GLU A 80 -0.60 -10.62 -12.09
CA GLU A 80 -1.60 -11.63 -11.74
C GLU A 80 -1.42 -12.17 -10.31
N LYS A 81 -0.18 -12.47 -9.89
CA LYS A 81 0.12 -12.94 -8.53
C LYS A 81 -0.22 -11.90 -7.46
N LEU A 82 0.10 -10.63 -7.72
CA LEU A 82 -0.06 -9.55 -6.74
C LEU A 82 -1.41 -8.83 -6.83
N GLY A 83 -2.19 -9.08 -7.88
CA GLY A 83 -3.54 -8.54 -8.04
C GLY A 83 -3.57 -7.01 -8.03
N ILE A 84 -2.62 -6.35 -8.72
CA ILE A 84 -2.47 -4.90 -8.66
C ILE A 84 -3.59 -4.21 -9.43
N VAL A 85 -4.37 -3.35 -8.75
CA VAL A 85 -5.54 -2.67 -9.32
C VAL A 85 -5.45 -1.17 -9.08
N TYR A 86 -5.75 -0.38 -10.11
CA TYR A 86 -5.96 1.06 -9.97
C TYR A 86 -7.32 1.34 -9.32
N THR A 87 -7.31 2.10 -8.22
CA THR A 87 -8.55 2.44 -7.50
C THR A 87 -9.14 3.75 -8.04
N PRO A 88 -10.41 3.78 -8.49
CA PRO A 88 -11.06 5.00 -8.94
C PRO A 88 -11.07 6.08 -7.84
N VAL A 89 -10.80 7.34 -8.22
CA VAL A 89 -10.63 8.45 -7.27
C VAL A 89 -11.90 8.73 -6.49
N GLU A 90 -13.08 8.56 -7.10
CA GLU A 90 -14.37 8.78 -6.47
C GLU A 90 -14.60 7.81 -5.31
N VAL A 91 -14.13 6.57 -5.44
CA VAL A 91 -14.21 5.57 -4.36
C VAL A 91 -13.24 5.95 -3.24
N VAL A 92 -12.01 6.33 -3.59
CA VAL A 92 -11.00 6.76 -2.61
C VAL A 92 -11.49 7.95 -1.80
N ASP A 93 -12.00 8.99 -2.48
CA ASP A 93 -12.54 10.19 -1.84
C ASP A 93 -13.74 9.87 -0.95
N PHE A 94 -14.62 8.98 -1.40
CA PHE A 94 -15.76 8.53 -0.59
C PHE A 94 -15.31 7.87 0.71
N ILE A 95 -14.34 6.95 0.65
CA ILE A 95 -13.81 6.26 1.84
C ILE A 95 -13.16 7.26 2.78
N ILE A 96 -12.27 8.13 2.28
CA ILE A 96 -11.54 9.11 3.10
C ILE A 96 -12.51 10.07 3.82
N ARG A 97 -13.52 10.58 3.11
CA ARG A 97 -14.55 11.44 3.70
C ARG A 97 -15.39 10.70 4.73
N SER A 98 -15.73 9.44 4.47
CA SER A 98 -16.51 8.60 5.39
C SER A 98 -15.73 8.29 6.67
N VAL A 99 -14.45 7.94 6.56
CA VAL A 99 -13.56 7.75 7.72
C VAL A 99 -13.46 9.03 8.52
N GLY A 100 -13.23 10.18 7.88
CA GLY A 100 -13.19 11.48 8.56
C GLY A 100 -14.51 11.83 9.28
N TYR A 101 -15.65 11.43 8.73
CA TYR A 101 -16.96 11.57 9.38
C TYR A 101 -17.13 10.63 10.58
N ILE A 102 -16.81 9.34 10.42
CA ILE A 102 -16.91 8.32 11.48
C ILE A 102 -15.99 8.67 12.65
N LEU A 103 -14.76 9.10 12.37
CA LEU A 103 -13.80 9.48 13.40
C LEU A 103 -14.34 10.62 14.29
N ARG A 104 -14.99 11.62 13.67
CA ARG A 104 -15.64 12.71 14.42
C ARG A 104 -16.84 12.23 15.22
N ARG A 105 -17.68 11.39 14.61
CA ARG A 105 -18.93 10.94 15.21
C ARG A 105 -18.72 9.98 16.39
N GLU A 106 -17.89 8.97 16.20
CA GLU A 106 -17.74 7.86 17.16
C GLU A 106 -16.61 8.10 18.17
N PHE A 107 -15.58 8.87 17.80
CA PHE A 107 -14.41 9.11 18.65
C PHE A 107 -14.27 10.57 19.10
N GLY A 108 -15.05 11.51 18.53
CA GLY A 108 -14.88 12.94 18.79
C GLY A 108 -13.55 13.51 18.26
N ARG A 109 -12.91 12.80 17.32
CA ARG A 109 -11.58 13.14 16.79
C ARG A 109 -11.61 13.45 15.30
N SER A 110 -10.64 14.21 14.81
CA SER A 110 -10.47 14.53 13.40
C SER A 110 -9.21 13.90 12.81
N LEU A 111 -9.15 13.76 11.48
CA LEU A 111 -7.94 13.32 10.78
C LEU A 111 -6.77 14.30 10.96
N SER A 112 -7.01 15.52 11.45
CA SER A 112 -5.98 16.51 11.79
C SER A 112 -5.37 16.29 13.18
N ASP A 113 -6.07 15.64 14.11
CA ASP A 113 -5.69 15.61 15.53
C ASP A 113 -4.40 14.82 15.77
N GLU A 114 -3.58 15.25 16.73
CA GLU A 114 -2.32 14.58 17.12
C GLU A 114 -2.52 13.14 17.57
N ASN A 115 -1.66 12.21 17.19
CA ASN A 115 -1.81 10.79 17.51
C ASN A 115 -3.07 10.14 16.90
N VAL A 116 -3.62 10.69 15.80
CA VAL A 116 -4.42 9.90 14.86
C VAL A 116 -3.48 9.40 13.77
N HIS A 117 -3.01 8.17 13.91
CA HIS A 117 -2.13 7.55 12.92
C HIS A 117 -2.95 6.86 11.82
N ILE A 118 -2.62 7.18 10.57
CA ILE A 118 -3.32 6.69 9.38
C ILE A 118 -2.37 5.78 8.61
N LEU A 119 -2.80 4.57 8.29
CA LEU A 119 -2.03 3.59 7.55
C LEU A 119 -2.77 3.15 6.30
N ASP A 120 -2.07 3.19 5.17
CA ASP A 120 -2.42 2.44 3.97
C ASP A 120 -1.48 1.22 3.83
N PRO A 121 -1.94 0.00 4.19
CA PRO A 121 -1.10 -1.19 4.18
C PRO A 121 -0.79 -1.74 2.78
N PHE A 122 -1.48 -1.24 1.74
CA PHE A 122 -1.39 -1.75 0.37
C PHE A 122 -1.47 -0.58 -0.60
N THR A 123 -0.48 0.32 -0.51
CA THR A 123 -0.66 1.68 -1.06
C THR A 123 -0.66 1.76 -2.58
N GLY A 124 -0.14 0.75 -3.27
CA GLY A 124 -0.06 0.73 -4.72
C GLY A 124 0.72 1.94 -5.21
N THR A 125 0.06 2.82 -5.96
CA THR A 125 0.64 4.07 -6.48
C THR A 125 0.45 5.28 -5.56
N GLY A 126 -0.01 5.06 -4.31
CA GLY A 126 -0.14 6.09 -3.27
C GLY A 126 -1.47 6.84 -3.27
N THR A 127 -2.48 6.39 -4.03
CA THR A 127 -3.72 7.17 -4.27
C THR A 127 -4.48 7.52 -2.98
N PHE A 128 -4.61 6.60 -2.02
CA PHE A 128 -5.29 6.93 -0.76
C PHE A 128 -4.56 8.03 0.02
N ILE A 129 -3.23 8.00 0.04
CA ILE A 129 -2.44 9.00 0.76
C ILE A 129 -2.45 10.35 0.04
N THR A 130 -2.30 10.37 -1.29
CA THR A 130 -2.34 11.63 -2.04
C THR A 130 -3.71 12.31 -1.93
N ARG A 131 -4.80 11.55 -2.10
CA ARG A 131 -6.16 12.06 -1.93
C ARG A 131 -6.46 12.49 -0.51
N LEU A 132 -5.90 11.81 0.50
CA LEU A 132 -6.02 12.22 1.90
C LEU A 132 -5.41 13.60 2.13
N LEU A 133 -4.20 13.84 1.64
CA LEU A 133 -3.52 15.14 1.75
C LEU A 133 -4.31 16.25 1.01
N GLN A 134 -4.88 15.94 -0.16
CA GLN A 134 -5.67 16.88 -0.97
C GLN A 134 -7.12 17.07 -0.48
N SER A 135 -7.61 16.22 0.42
CA SER A 135 -9.04 16.16 0.77
C SER A 135 -9.59 17.40 1.49
N GLY A 136 -8.71 18.21 2.10
CA GLY A 136 -9.07 19.27 3.02
C GLY A 136 -9.53 18.79 4.40
N LEU A 137 -9.44 17.49 4.71
CA LEU A 137 -9.76 16.94 6.03
C LEU A 137 -8.60 17.07 7.03
N ILE A 138 -7.38 17.27 6.53
CA ILE A 138 -6.20 17.62 7.31
C ILE A 138 -5.99 19.13 7.19
N SER A 139 -5.99 19.83 8.32
CA SER A 139 -5.75 21.28 8.34
C SER A 139 -4.34 21.62 7.87
N ARG A 140 -4.15 22.83 7.37
CA ARG A 140 -2.86 23.31 6.88
C ARG A 140 -1.75 23.18 7.92
N GLU A 141 -2.06 23.49 9.18
CA GLU A 141 -1.13 23.49 10.30
C GLU A 141 -0.77 22.06 10.73
N ALA A 142 -1.65 21.09 10.48
CA ALA A 142 -1.42 19.69 10.79
C ALA A 142 -0.67 18.95 9.69
N LEU A 143 -0.66 19.45 8.44
CA LEU A 143 -0.12 18.75 7.27
C LEU A 143 1.32 18.28 7.48
N GLU A 144 2.23 19.15 7.94
CA GLU A 144 3.64 18.78 8.13
C GLU A 144 3.83 17.67 9.16
N ARG A 145 3.11 17.75 10.30
CA ARG A 145 3.13 16.71 11.33
C ARG A 145 2.57 15.41 10.78
N LYS A 146 1.44 15.48 10.10
CA LYS A 146 0.74 14.31 9.54
C LYS A 146 1.62 13.61 8.53
N TYR A 147 2.08 14.33 7.52
CA TYR A 147 3.00 13.86 6.50
C TYR A 147 4.30 13.28 7.09
N GLY A 148 4.92 13.98 8.04
CA GLY A 148 6.22 13.58 8.57
C GLY A 148 6.19 12.44 9.61
N ARG A 149 5.07 12.21 10.31
CA ARG A 149 5.07 11.36 11.52
C ARG A 149 3.84 10.48 11.71
N GLU A 150 2.69 10.83 11.15
CA GLU A 150 1.41 10.21 11.49
C GLU A 150 0.69 9.55 10.31
N ILE A 151 1.17 9.74 9.08
CA ILE A 151 0.71 9.03 7.88
C ILE A 151 1.75 7.97 7.50
N HIS A 152 1.27 6.76 7.22
CA HIS A 152 2.09 5.57 6.98
C HIS A 152 1.58 4.85 5.73
N ALA A 153 2.50 4.27 4.96
CA ALA A 153 2.15 3.51 3.78
C ALA A 153 3.10 2.31 3.62
N ASN A 154 2.55 1.17 3.18
CA ASN A 154 3.34 -0.01 2.84
C ASN A 154 3.06 -0.42 1.40
N GLU A 155 4.10 -0.87 0.72
CA GLU A 155 4.01 -1.47 -0.60
C GLU A 155 5.04 -2.60 -0.73
N ILE A 156 4.68 -3.71 -1.36
CA ILE A 156 5.57 -4.85 -1.58
C ILE A 156 6.27 -4.76 -2.94
N VAL A 157 5.65 -4.11 -3.93
CA VAL A 157 6.17 -3.97 -5.29
C VAL A 157 7.06 -2.73 -5.41
N LEU A 158 8.36 -2.96 -5.68
CA LEU A 158 9.37 -1.90 -5.77
C LEU A 158 8.99 -0.72 -6.67
N MET A 159 8.46 -0.99 -7.86
CA MET A 159 8.08 0.07 -8.80
C MET A 159 6.87 0.88 -8.29
N ALA A 160 5.87 0.19 -7.72
CA ALA A 160 4.69 0.85 -7.15
C ALA A 160 5.11 1.69 -5.94
N TYR A 161 6.01 1.19 -5.10
CA TYR A 161 6.64 1.91 -4.00
C TYR A 161 7.29 3.22 -4.48
N TYR A 162 8.08 3.19 -5.56
CA TYR A 162 8.69 4.41 -6.11
C TYR A 162 7.64 5.40 -6.61
N ILE A 163 6.63 4.92 -7.34
CA ILE A 163 5.54 5.78 -7.82
C ILE A 163 4.79 6.41 -6.66
N ALA A 164 4.44 5.63 -5.63
CA ALA A 164 3.77 6.11 -4.43
C ALA A 164 4.60 7.15 -3.70
N SER A 165 5.89 6.89 -3.46
CA SER A 165 6.79 7.83 -2.79
C SER A 165 6.81 9.18 -3.52
N VAL A 166 7.03 9.18 -4.83
CA VAL A 166 7.10 10.42 -5.62
C VAL A 166 5.74 11.12 -5.68
N ASN A 167 4.65 10.39 -5.87
CA ASN A 167 3.31 10.99 -5.91
C ASN A 167 2.97 11.68 -4.59
N ILE A 168 3.25 11.03 -3.46
CA ILE A 168 2.98 11.55 -2.12
C ILE A 168 3.86 12.78 -1.84
N GLU A 169 5.14 12.72 -2.19
CA GLU A 169 6.10 13.83 -2.04
C GLU A 169 5.72 15.05 -2.88
N ASN A 170 5.38 14.85 -4.16
CA ASN A 170 4.96 15.94 -5.05
C ASN A 170 3.67 16.60 -4.56
N VAL A 171 2.66 15.81 -4.19
CA VAL A 171 1.39 16.35 -3.66
C VAL A 171 1.63 17.15 -2.39
N PHE A 172 2.49 16.67 -1.49
CA PHE A 172 2.84 17.43 -0.30
C PHE A 172 3.56 18.75 -0.62
N HIS A 173 4.54 18.71 -1.52
CA HIS A 173 5.28 19.90 -1.95
C HIS A 173 4.34 20.94 -2.60
N ASP A 174 3.49 20.52 -3.54
CA ASP A 174 2.51 21.38 -4.22
C ASP A 174 1.54 22.01 -3.23
N LEU A 175 1.08 21.23 -2.24
CA LEU A 175 0.22 21.76 -1.18
C LEU A 175 0.99 22.81 -0.38
N MET A 176 2.23 22.53 0.05
CA MET A 176 3.03 23.43 0.88
C MET A 176 3.43 24.73 0.16
N GLY A 177 3.52 24.73 -1.16
CA GLY A 177 3.80 25.90 -1.99
C GLY A 177 5.25 25.98 -2.45
N PRO A 178 5.55 26.90 -3.39
CA PRO A 178 6.80 26.90 -4.15
C PRO A 178 8.06 27.15 -3.32
N ASP A 179 7.93 27.79 -2.16
CA ASP A 179 9.06 28.12 -1.28
C ASP A 179 9.46 26.95 -0.35
N LYS A 180 8.68 25.85 -0.34
CA LYS A 180 8.97 24.70 0.52
C LYS A 180 10.07 23.85 -0.10
N GLU A 181 11.16 23.64 0.62
CA GLU A 181 12.17 22.67 0.19
C GLU A 181 11.59 21.26 0.05
N TYR A 182 12.09 20.51 -0.92
CA TYR A 182 11.70 19.11 -1.11
C TYR A 182 11.95 18.31 0.16
N GLN A 183 10.92 17.59 0.61
CA GLN A 183 10.96 16.73 1.78
C GLN A 183 10.58 15.31 1.38
N PRO A 184 11.45 14.31 1.62
CA PRO A 184 11.10 12.91 1.37
C PRO A 184 9.97 12.43 2.28
N PHE A 185 9.15 11.51 1.79
CA PHE A 185 8.10 10.91 2.61
C PHE A 185 8.70 9.79 3.46
N GLU A 186 8.84 10.03 4.76
CA GLU A 186 9.40 9.04 5.68
C GLU A 186 8.42 7.93 6.08
N GLY A 187 7.12 8.13 5.83
CA GLY A 187 6.05 7.21 6.21
C GLY A 187 5.89 5.98 5.31
N ILE A 188 6.52 5.97 4.12
CA ILE A 188 6.43 4.83 3.19
C ILE A 188 7.52 3.78 3.43
N CYS A 189 7.12 2.50 3.46
CA CYS A 189 7.98 1.34 3.62
C CYS A 189 7.82 0.36 2.44
N LEU A 190 8.94 -0.19 1.96
CA LEU A 190 8.94 -1.34 1.05
C LEU A 190 8.89 -2.62 1.89
N THR A 191 7.74 -3.28 1.97
CA THR A 191 7.53 -4.43 2.86
C THR A 191 6.28 -5.23 2.50
N ASP A 192 6.27 -6.51 2.85
CA ASP A 192 5.05 -7.32 2.90
C ASP A 192 4.35 -7.08 4.24
N THR A 193 3.21 -6.39 4.19
CA THR A 193 2.40 -6.08 5.38
C THR A 193 1.98 -7.32 6.17
N PHE A 194 1.66 -8.43 5.51
CA PHE A 194 1.26 -9.65 6.21
C PHE A 194 2.46 -10.26 6.95
N GLN A 195 3.64 -10.29 6.32
CA GLN A 195 4.87 -10.77 6.94
C GLN A 195 5.26 -9.98 8.20
N LEU A 196 4.88 -8.69 8.30
CA LEU A 196 5.17 -7.88 9.50
C LEU A 196 4.46 -8.39 10.76
N GLY A 197 3.33 -9.07 10.61
CA GLY A 197 2.50 -9.58 11.70
C GLY A 197 2.84 -11.01 12.13
N GLU A 198 3.80 -11.66 11.48
CA GLU A 198 4.21 -13.02 11.82
C GLU A 198 5.09 -13.04 13.09
N ASP A 199 4.94 -14.09 13.90
CA ASP A 199 5.78 -14.34 15.09
C ASP A 199 7.13 -14.94 14.65
N LEU A 200 8.08 -14.05 14.38
CA LEU A 200 9.34 -14.34 13.67
C LEU A 200 10.47 -14.78 14.61
N GLU A 201 10.22 -15.66 15.59
CA GLU A 201 11.34 -16.34 16.29
C GLU A 201 12.16 -17.21 15.33
N HIS A 202 11.58 -17.62 14.19
CA HIS A 202 12.18 -18.54 13.23
C HIS A 202 12.70 -17.88 11.93
N ASP A 203 12.61 -16.54 11.76
CA ASP A 203 12.98 -15.85 10.51
C ASP A 203 13.97 -14.68 10.73
N ASN A 204 14.77 -14.78 11.79
CA ASN A 204 15.77 -13.75 12.14
C ASN A 204 16.82 -13.55 11.03
N GLU A 205 17.15 -14.60 10.28
CA GLU A 205 18.14 -14.53 9.19
C GLU A 205 17.64 -13.67 8.02
N SER A 206 16.41 -13.88 7.53
CA SER A 206 15.85 -13.09 6.43
C SER A 206 15.69 -11.62 6.79
N ARG A 207 15.30 -11.32 8.04
CA ARG A 207 15.19 -9.94 8.53
C ARG A 207 16.55 -9.28 8.71
N ALA A 208 17.53 -10.00 9.23
CA ALA A 208 18.90 -9.51 9.36
C ALA A 208 19.48 -9.21 7.97
N ALA A 209 19.25 -10.09 7.00
CA ALA A 209 19.65 -9.87 5.61
C ALA A 209 18.96 -8.63 5.01
N LEU A 210 17.64 -8.46 5.21
CA LEU A 210 16.93 -7.26 4.76
C LEU A 210 17.39 -5.99 5.48
N GLU A 211 17.78 -6.06 6.76
CA GLU A 211 18.34 -4.94 7.50
C GLU A 211 19.77 -4.59 7.06
N GLU A 212 20.56 -5.58 6.66
CA GLU A 212 21.87 -5.37 6.07
C GLU A 212 21.75 -4.68 4.69
N VAL A 213 20.85 -5.17 3.85
CA VAL A 213 20.65 -4.66 2.49
C VAL A 213 19.89 -3.33 2.48
N PHE A 214 18.85 -3.19 3.31
CA PHE A 214 17.96 -2.02 3.37
C PHE A 214 17.83 -1.45 4.81
N PRO A 215 18.91 -0.96 5.43
CA PRO A 215 18.91 -0.57 6.85
C PRO A 215 17.92 0.56 7.17
N GLN A 216 17.86 1.57 6.31
CA GLN A 216 16.95 2.70 6.50
C GLN A 216 15.47 2.32 6.33
N ASN A 217 15.15 1.44 5.37
CA ASN A 217 13.79 0.91 5.22
C ASN A 217 13.40 0.07 6.44
N SER A 218 14.29 -0.82 6.89
CA SER A 218 14.08 -1.65 8.08
C SER A 218 13.86 -0.79 9.34
N GLN A 219 14.55 0.35 9.47
CA GLN A 219 14.27 1.32 10.54
C GLN A 219 12.89 1.96 10.43
N ARG A 220 12.45 2.34 9.22
CA ARG A 220 11.09 2.89 8.99
C ARG A 220 10.02 1.86 9.36
N VAL A 221 10.17 0.62 8.92
CA VAL A 221 9.28 -0.50 9.26
C VAL A 221 9.20 -0.71 10.77
N LYS A 222 10.35 -0.77 11.47
CA LYS A 222 10.40 -0.90 12.93
C LYS A 222 9.69 0.26 13.63
N LYS A 223 9.88 1.50 13.16
CA LYS A 223 9.20 2.70 13.70
C LYS A 223 7.69 2.63 13.50
N GLN A 224 7.23 2.27 12.30
CA GLN A 224 5.81 2.16 11.96
C GLN A 224 5.11 1.07 12.77
N ARG A 225 5.74 -0.09 12.95
CA ARG A 225 5.18 -1.22 13.72
C ARG A 225 4.81 -0.82 15.15
N ASN A 226 5.61 0.06 15.76
CA ASN A 226 5.39 0.52 17.13
C ASN A 226 4.40 1.70 17.22
N LYS A 227 3.81 2.17 16.11
CA LYS A 227 2.82 3.25 16.14
C LYS A 227 1.41 2.73 16.51
N PRO A 228 0.65 3.48 17.33
CA PRO A 228 -0.74 3.17 17.61
C PRO A 228 -1.62 3.60 16.43
N ILE A 229 -1.85 2.67 15.48
CA ILE A 229 -2.65 2.95 14.28
C ILE A 229 -4.12 3.09 14.67
N THR A 230 -4.73 4.21 14.28
CA THR A 230 -6.14 4.53 14.57
C THR A 230 -7.01 4.36 13.33
N VAL A 231 -6.44 4.61 12.15
CA VAL A 231 -7.15 4.57 10.87
C VAL A 231 -6.38 3.68 9.91
N ILE A 232 -7.08 2.71 9.32
CA ILE A 232 -6.56 1.85 8.25
C ILE A 232 -7.46 2.05 7.03
N VAL A 233 -6.89 2.47 5.90
CA VAL A 233 -7.61 2.65 4.63
C VAL A 233 -6.88 1.93 3.52
N GLY A 234 -7.55 1.63 2.41
CA GLY A 234 -6.86 1.09 1.24
C GLY A 234 -7.72 0.24 0.32
N ASN A 235 -7.05 -0.33 -0.68
CA ASN A 235 -7.60 -1.33 -1.57
C ASN A 235 -6.72 -2.59 -1.48
N PRO A 236 -7.03 -3.54 -0.57
CA PRO A 236 -6.21 -4.73 -0.39
C PRO A 236 -6.20 -5.63 -1.65
N PRO A 237 -5.16 -6.46 -1.85
CA PRO A 237 -5.08 -7.34 -3.01
C PRO A 237 -6.16 -8.42 -3.01
N TYR A 238 -6.62 -8.82 -4.21
CA TYR A 238 -7.64 -9.86 -4.39
C TYR A 238 -7.00 -11.12 -5.00
N SER A 239 -6.73 -12.13 -4.18
CA SER A 239 -6.19 -13.40 -4.67
C SER A 239 -6.57 -14.55 -3.74
N ILE A 240 -7.35 -15.50 -4.26
CA ILE A 240 -7.70 -16.76 -3.59
C ILE A 240 -6.69 -17.89 -3.91
N GLY A 241 -5.65 -17.58 -4.70
CA GLY A 241 -4.64 -18.52 -5.21
C GLY A 241 -4.56 -18.54 -6.73
N GLN A 242 -3.71 -19.42 -7.27
CA GLN A 242 -3.50 -19.60 -8.71
C GLN A 242 -4.72 -20.23 -9.43
N LYS A 243 -4.93 -19.86 -10.71
CA LYS A 243 -6.01 -20.40 -11.56
C LYS A 243 -5.76 -21.86 -11.95
N SER A 244 -4.50 -22.23 -12.12
CA SER A 244 -4.04 -23.58 -12.44
C SER A 244 -2.83 -23.96 -11.57
N ALA A 245 -2.66 -25.27 -11.30
CA ALA A 245 -1.48 -25.78 -10.59
C ALA A 245 -0.16 -25.49 -11.33
N ASN A 246 -0.22 -25.29 -12.66
CA ASN A 246 0.93 -25.06 -13.52
C ASN A 246 1.39 -23.59 -13.56
N ASP A 247 0.66 -22.67 -12.92
CA ASP A 247 0.96 -21.23 -13.01
C ASP A 247 2.13 -20.82 -12.10
N ASN A 248 2.54 -21.69 -11.17
CA ASN A 248 3.58 -21.45 -10.16
C ASN A 248 3.41 -20.08 -9.44
N ALA A 249 2.15 -19.72 -9.18
CA ALA A 249 1.72 -18.44 -8.63
C ALA A 249 0.91 -18.65 -7.35
N GLN A 250 1.28 -19.66 -6.54
CA GLN A 250 0.66 -19.87 -5.24
C GLN A 250 0.84 -18.64 -4.36
N ASN A 251 -0.19 -18.37 -3.55
CA ASN A 251 -0.12 -17.33 -2.54
C ASN A 251 0.93 -17.69 -1.51
N GLU A 252 1.64 -16.69 -0.99
CA GLU A 252 2.52 -16.85 0.15
C GLU A 252 1.72 -17.30 1.39
N SER A 253 2.38 -18.09 2.24
CA SER A 253 1.83 -18.59 3.50
C SER A 253 2.18 -17.64 4.64
N TYR A 254 1.20 -17.32 5.48
CA TYR A 254 1.38 -16.47 6.66
C TYR A 254 0.83 -17.20 7.90
N PRO A 255 1.59 -18.12 8.52
CA PRO A 255 1.06 -19.05 9.52
C PRO A 255 0.37 -18.40 10.72
N THR A 256 0.90 -17.29 11.23
CA THR A 256 0.34 -16.55 12.37
C THR A 256 -1.00 -15.93 11.98
N LEU A 257 -1.04 -15.21 10.86
CA LEU A 257 -2.26 -14.60 10.34
C LEU A 257 -3.31 -15.65 9.95
N GLU A 258 -2.89 -16.75 9.33
CA GLU A 258 -3.76 -17.86 8.94
C GLU A 258 -4.32 -18.60 10.16
N SER A 259 -3.52 -18.74 11.22
CA SER A 259 -3.99 -19.23 12.51
C SER A 259 -5.02 -18.30 13.13
N ARG A 260 -4.82 -16.97 13.05
CA ARG A 260 -5.84 -15.99 13.48
C ARG A 260 -7.14 -16.15 12.71
N ILE A 261 -7.10 -16.33 11.39
CA ILE A 261 -8.28 -16.61 10.55
C ILE A 261 -8.95 -17.93 10.97
N GLN A 262 -8.16 -18.98 11.24
CA GLN A 262 -8.67 -20.27 11.66
C GLN A 262 -9.46 -20.17 12.98
N HIS A 263 -8.90 -19.50 13.98
CA HIS A 263 -9.50 -19.38 15.31
C HIS A 263 -10.61 -18.32 15.40
N THR A 264 -10.80 -17.50 14.37
CA THR A 264 -11.85 -16.47 14.33
C THR A 264 -12.90 -16.81 13.28
N TYR A 265 -12.59 -16.63 11.99
CA TYR A 265 -13.55 -16.76 10.91
C TYR A 265 -13.94 -18.22 10.64
N VAL A 266 -12.98 -19.14 10.61
CA VAL A 266 -13.26 -20.55 10.29
C VAL A 266 -13.96 -21.23 11.46
N ALA A 267 -13.50 -21.02 12.69
CA ALA A 267 -14.09 -21.61 13.89
C ALA A 267 -15.58 -21.24 14.10
N LEU A 268 -16.02 -20.10 13.58
CA LEU A 268 -17.41 -19.63 13.68
C LEU A 268 -18.28 -20.00 12.46
N SER A 269 -17.68 -20.59 11.42
CA SER A 269 -18.35 -20.97 10.18
C SER A 269 -19.08 -22.30 10.32
N GLU A 270 -20.28 -22.40 9.77
CA GLU A 270 -21.03 -23.66 9.64
C GLU A 270 -20.78 -24.36 8.30
N ALA A 271 -20.03 -23.73 7.39
CA ALA A 271 -19.78 -24.29 6.07
C ALA A 271 -18.74 -25.42 6.09
N ALA A 272 -18.98 -26.45 5.28
CA ALA A 272 -18.04 -27.57 5.12
C ALA A 272 -16.72 -27.20 4.40
N LEU A 273 -16.72 -26.12 3.62
CA LEU A 273 -15.55 -25.65 2.88
C LEU A 273 -15.31 -24.16 3.13
N ASN A 274 -14.17 -23.85 3.76
CA ASN A 274 -13.78 -22.48 4.13
C ASN A 274 -12.60 -21.95 3.33
N LYS A 275 -12.26 -22.53 2.16
CA LYS A 275 -11.10 -22.08 1.37
C LYS A 275 -11.12 -20.57 1.05
N SER A 276 -12.31 -19.99 0.89
CA SER A 276 -12.46 -18.55 0.61
C SER A 276 -12.10 -17.62 1.76
N THR A 277 -12.02 -18.11 3.01
CA THR A 277 -11.59 -17.27 4.16
C THR A 277 -10.11 -16.90 4.10
N TYR A 278 -9.34 -17.55 3.23
CA TYR A 278 -7.89 -17.32 3.08
C TYR A 278 -7.53 -16.48 1.85
N ASP A 279 -8.54 -15.89 1.17
CA ASP A 279 -8.31 -14.88 0.13
C ASP A 279 -7.58 -13.66 0.73
N SER A 280 -6.67 -13.06 -0.03
CA SER A 280 -5.82 -11.96 0.42
C SER A 280 -6.60 -10.76 0.97
N TYR A 281 -7.80 -10.46 0.45
CA TYR A 281 -8.61 -9.36 1.01
C TYR A 281 -9.26 -9.72 2.35
N ILE A 282 -9.50 -11.02 2.62
CA ILE A 282 -9.98 -11.50 3.93
C ILE A 282 -8.82 -11.50 4.93
N LYS A 283 -7.62 -11.90 4.49
CA LYS A 283 -6.36 -11.73 5.25
C LYS A 283 -6.15 -10.26 5.63
N ALA A 284 -6.41 -9.32 4.70
CA ALA A 284 -6.36 -7.89 4.98
C ALA A 284 -7.36 -7.43 6.05
N PHE A 285 -8.61 -7.92 6.03
CA PHE A 285 -9.54 -7.64 7.12
C PHE A 285 -9.02 -8.16 8.46
N ARG A 286 -8.61 -9.44 8.54
CA ARG A 286 -8.11 -10.02 9.80
C ARG A 286 -6.88 -9.27 10.34
N TRP A 287 -5.92 -9.00 9.46
CA TRP A 287 -4.71 -8.26 9.80
C TRP A 287 -5.04 -6.85 10.28
N ALA A 288 -5.93 -6.13 9.58
CA ALA A 288 -6.30 -4.77 9.95
C ALA A 288 -7.03 -4.73 11.30
N SER A 289 -7.95 -5.68 11.54
CA SER A 289 -8.61 -5.82 12.85
C SER A 289 -7.60 -6.07 13.97
N ASP A 290 -6.64 -6.97 13.76
CA ASP A 290 -5.61 -7.29 14.75
C ASP A 290 -4.56 -6.15 14.91
N ARG A 291 -4.42 -5.28 13.91
CA ARG A 291 -3.49 -4.13 13.93
C ARG A 291 -4.02 -2.94 14.74
N LEU A 292 -5.33 -2.81 14.88
CA LEU A 292 -5.97 -1.79 15.70
C LEU A 292 -5.76 -2.06 17.20
N ASN A 293 -5.80 -1.00 18.00
CA ASN A 293 -5.75 -1.14 19.46
C ASN A 293 -7.12 -1.61 19.98
N GLU A 294 -7.18 -2.73 20.69
CA GLU A 294 -8.45 -3.28 21.21
C GLU A 294 -9.17 -2.35 22.22
N LYS A 295 -8.44 -1.51 22.95
CA LYS A 295 -9.00 -0.61 23.97
C LYS A 295 -9.43 0.73 23.41
N GLU A 296 -8.60 1.31 22.55
CA GLU A 296 -8.86 2.63 21.95
C GLU A 296 -9.73 2.53 20.69
N GLY A 297 -9.78 1.36 20.07
CA GLY A 297 -10.48 1.12 18.81
C GLY A 297 -9.83 1.83 17.62
N GLY A 298 -10.57 1.89 16.52
CA GLY A 298 -10.15 2.57 15.31
C GLY A 298 -11.16 2.41 14.19
N VAL A 299 -10.79 2.88 12.99
CA VAL A 299 -11.63 2.82 11.79
C VAL A 299 -10.89 2.09 10.68
N ILE A 300 -11.56 1.11 10.05
CA ILE A 300 -11.09 0.42 8.85
C ILE A 300 -11.99 0.84 7.68
N GLY A 301 -11.40 1.32 6.59
CA GLY A 301 -12.09 1.73 5.38
C GLY A 301 -11.50 1.10 4.13
N PHE A 302 -12.13 0.05 3.61
CA PHE A 302 -11.66 -0.67 2.42
C PHE A 302 -12.67 -0.68 1.28
N ILE A 303 -12.13 -0.77 0.05
CA ILE A 303 -12.84 -1.33 -1.11
C ILE A 303 -12.35 -2.77 -1.32
N THR A 304 -13.26 -3.74 -1.35
CA THR A 304 -12.93 -5.16 -1.48
C THR A 304 -13.86 -5.89 -2.44
N ASN A 305 -13.52 -7.14 -2.74
CA ASN A 305 -14.48 -8.08 -3.33
C ASN A 305 -15.75 -8.17 -2.45
N SER A 306 -16.93 -8.27 -3.08
CA SER A 306 -18.24 -8.30 -2.40
C SER A 306 -18.67 -9.69 -1.92
N LYS A 307 -17.95 -10.76 -2.28
CA LYS A 307 -18.33 -12.16 -1.96
C LYS A 307 -18.60 -12.41 -0.47
N TRP A 308 -17.88 -11.74 0.45
CA TRP A 308 -18.04 -11.95 1.89
C TRP A 308 -19.39 -11.52 2.46
N ILE A 309 -20.15 -10.70 1.73
CA ILE A 309 -21.47 -10.22 2.18
C ILE A 309 -22.48 -11.38 2.23
N GLU A 310 -22.47 -12.27 1.24
CA GLU A 310 -23.51 -13.30 1.07
C GLU A 310 -22.99 -14.74 0.98
N ALA A 311 -21.70 -14.96 0.72
CA ALA A 311 -21.17 -16.31 0.54
C ALA A 311 -21.36 -17.16 1.80
N SER A 312 -21.74 -18.43 1.60
CA SER A 312 -21.98 -19.38 2.68
C SER A 312 -20.70 -19.67 3.49
N GLY A 313 -19.55 -19.87 2.84
CA GLY A 313 -18.26 -20.11 3.51
C GLY A 313 -17.62 -18.88 4.16
N LEU A 314 -18.37 -17.79 4.33
CA LEU A 314 -17.92 -16.55 4.97
C LEU A 314 -18.91 -16.09 6.07
N ASP A 315 -19.84 -16.96 6.49
CA ASP A 315 -20.76 -16.70 7.62
C ASP A 315 -20.01 -16.51 8.94
N GLY A 316 -18.97 -17.31 9.20
CA GLY A 316 -18.14 -17.17 10.38
C GLY A 316 -17.40 -15.83 10.45
N MET A 317 -16.94 -15.30 9.30
CA MET A 317 -16.39 -13.95 9.23
C MET A 317 -17.44 -12.90 9.59
N ARG A 318 -18.66 -12.98 9.05
CA ARG A 318 -19.74 -12.04 9.38
C ARG A 318 -20.08 -12.06 10.87
N LYS A 319 -20.23 -13.25 11.46
CA LYS A 319 -20.44 -13.44 12.91
C LYS A 319 -19.28 -12.85 13.74
N CYS A 320 -18.04 -12.97 13.26
CA CYS A 320 -16.86 -12.44 13.92
C CYS A 320 -16.85 -10.90 13.91
N LEU A 321 -17.07 -10.30 12.74
CA LEU A 321 -17.06 -8.84 12.60
C LEU A 321 -18.16 -8.17 13.42
N GLU A 322 -19.36 -8.76 13.48
CA GLU A 322 -20.46 -8.27 14.33
C GLU A 322 -20.06 -8.20 15.81
N LYS A 323 -19.25 -9.14 16.29
CA LYS A 323 -18.77 -9.17 17.68
C LYS A 323 -17.62 -8.21 17.94
N GLU A 324 -16.72 -8.04 16.96
CA GLU A 324 -15.50 -7.23 17.13
C GLU A 324 -15.74 -5.73 16.90
N PHE A 325 -16.70 -5.35 16.07
CA PHE A 325 -16.92 -3.96 15.69
C PHE A 325 -18.27 -3.43 16.18
N SER A 326 -18.25 -2.26 16.83
CA SER A 326 -19.47 -1.60 17.31
C SER A 326 -20.36 -1.06 16.19
N SER A 327 -19.83 -0.87 14.98
CA SER A 327 -20.58 -0.38 13.83
C SER A 327 -19.93 -0.85 12.53
N ILE A 328 -20.76 -1.31 11.60
CA ILE A 328 -20.33 -1.81 10.29
C ILE A 328 -21.18 -1.15 9.22
N TYR A 329 -20.53 -0.43 8.30
CA TYR A 329 -21.18 0.23 7.16
C TYR A 329 -20.78 -0.50 5.88
N ILE A 330 -21.76 -1.08 5.17
CA ILE A 330 -21.52 -1.83 3.93
C ILE A 330 -22.18 -1.10 2.78
N PHE A 331 -21.37 -0.59 1.84
CA PHE A 331 -21.87 -0.04 0.58
C PHE A 331 -21.53 -0.97 -0.57
N ASN A 332 -22.51 -1.80 -0.98
CA ASN A 332 -22.32 -2.77 -2.05
C ASN A 332 -22.48 -2.10 -3.43
N LEU A 333 -21.36 -1.87 -4.12
CA LEU A 333 -21.31 -1.33 -5.50
C LEU A 333 -21.77 -2.34 -6.58
N ARG A 334 -22.06 -3.59 -6.20
CA ARG A 334 -22.43 -4.68 -7.10
C ARG A 334 -21.35 -4.94 -8.15
N GLY A 335 -21.71 -4.93 -9.44
CA GLY A 335 -20.75 -5.07 -10.55
C GLY A 335 -20.19 -6.48 -10.80
N ALA A 336 -20.62 -7.49 -10.03
CA ALA A 336 -20.14 -8.86 -10.24
C ALA A 336 -20.74 -9.47 -11.53
N VAL A 337 -19.90 -9.67 -12.54
CA VAL A 337 -20.15 -10.51 -13.72
C VAL A 337 -19.07 -11.59 -13.72
N ARG A 338 -19.47 -12.86 -13.74
CA ARG A 338 -18.56 -13.99 -13.53
C ARG A 338 -18.13 -14.64 -14.83
#